data_AF-A0AAU5TY81-F1
#
_entry.id   AF-A0AAU5TY81-F1
#
_cell.length_a   1.000
_cell.length_b   1.000
_cell.length_c   1.000
_cell.angle_alpha   90.00
_cell.angle_beta   90.00
_cell.angle_gamma   90.00
#
_symmetry.space_group_name_H-M   'P 1'
#
loop_
_entity.id
_entity.type
_entity.pdbx_description
1 polymer ?
#
loop_
_entity_poly.entity_id
_entity_poly.type
_entity_poly.pdbx_seq_one_letter_code
_entity_poly.pdbx_strand_id
1 'polypeptide(L)'
;MTLAERALERLRVWPDLRTGQASCGTGSALRAGRSEIVHFHSAHDVDLHLTDRALDRFSADLSESTAIRLVPGSRWVTVHLDCDTDVDLLMSLVSMALKAHQTPQADTADGCNFHRVTVIPSAPARPGGDRGSSPRTGGR
;
A
#
# COMPACT_ATOMS: atom_id res chain seq x y z
N MET A 1 0.52 -21.21 -16.69
CA MET A 1 -0.18 -20.47 -15.65
C MET A 1 0.85 -19.76 -14.81
N THR A 2 0.72 -18.45 -14.67
CA THR A 2 1.51 -17.60 -13.80
C THR A 2 0.99 -17.66 -12.35
N LEU A 3 1.81 -17.25 -11.38
CA LEU A 3 1.39 -17.18 -9.97
C LEU A 3 0.25 -16.17 -9.77
N ALA A 4 0.31 -15.02 -10.46
CA ALA A 4 -0.77 -14.04 -10.49
C ALA A 4 -2.10 -14.61 -11.01
N GLU A 5 -2.08 -15.38 -12.12
CA GLU A 5 -3.30 -16.02 -12.64
C GLU A 5 -3.88 -17.04 -11.65
N ARG A 6 -3.02 -17.82 -10.99
CA ARG A 6 -3.45 -18.80 -9.99
C ARG A 6 -4.04 -18.13 -8.76
N ALA A 7 -3.45 -17.02 -8.32
CA ALA A 7 -4.02 -16.19 -7.27
C ALA A 7 -5.36 -15.60 -7.69
N LEU A 8 -5.48 -15.07 -8.91
CA LEU A 8 -6.71 -14.51 -9.44
C LEU A 8 -7.83 -15.56 -9.49
N GLU A 9 -7.53 -16.78 -9.93
CA GLU A 9 -8.49 -17.88 -9.97
C GLU A 9 -9.00 -18.26 -8.57
N ARG A 10 -8.09 -18.29 -7.58
CA ARG A 10 -8.46 -18.52 -6.18
C ARG A 10 -9.23 -17.37 -5.55
N LEU A 11 -9.00 -16.12 -5.97
CA LEU A 11 -9.76 -14.97 -5.46
C LEU A 11 -11.12 -14.81 -6.15
N ARG A 12 -11.27 -15.31 -7.38
CA ARG A 12 -12.54 -15.31 -8.12
C ARG A 12 -13.65 -16.11 -7.43
N VAL A 13 -13.30 -17.11 -6.62
CA VAL A 13 -14.31 -17.89 -5.88
C VAL A 13 -14.84 -17.15 -4.64
N TRP A 14 -14.27 -16.01 -4.27
CA TRP A 14 -14.69 -15.26 -3.09
C TRP A 14 -15.89 -14.37 -3.43
N PRO A 15 -17.02 -14.49 -2.72
CA PRO A 15 -18.25 -13.77 -3.06
C PRO A 15 -18.14 -12.25 -2.86
N ASP A 16 -17.26 -11.82 -1.95
CA ASP A 16 -17.00 -10.42 -1.64
C ASP A 16 -16.09 -9.72 -2.67
N LEU A 17 -15.48 -10.49 -3.58
CA LEU A 17 -14.54 -9.98 -4.58
C LEU A 17 -15.17 -9.96 -5.97
N ARG A 18 -14.93 -8.85 -6.67
CA ARG A 18 -15.29 -8.69 -8.08
C ARG A 18 -14.05 -8.43 -8.90
N THR A 19 -13.78 -9.30 -9.86
CA THR A 19 -12.76 -9.07 -10.88
C THR A 19 -13.21 -8.00 -11.85
N GLY A 20 -12.34 -7.04 -12.11
CA GLY A 20 -12.50 -6.02 -13.13
C GLY A 20 -11.17 -5.72 -13.80
N GLN A 21 -11.20 -4.81 -14.78
CA GLN A 21 -9.98 -4.27 -15.34
C GLN A 21 -9.37 -3.27 -14.36
N ALA A 22 -8.04 -3.28 -14.24
CA ALA A 22 -7.36 -2.32 -13.39
C ALA A 22 -7.57 -0.89 -13.91
N SER A 23 -7.89 0.04 -13.02
CA SER A 23 -8.13 1.45 -13.37
C SER A 23 -6.87 2.12 -13.93
N CYS A 24 -5.68 1.58 -13.63
CA CYS A 24 -4.40 2.01 -14.20
C CYS A 24 -4.20 1.61 -15.68
N GLY A 25 -5.14 0.87 -16.28
CA GLY A 25 -5.08 0.41 -17.66
C GLY A 25 -4.13 -0.78 -17.90
N THR A 26 -3.43 -1.26 -16.86
CA THR A 26 -2.50 -2.39 -16.95
C THR A 26 -2.93 -3.50 -16.02
N GLY A 27 -3.28 -4.67 -16.59
CA GLY A 27 -3.60 -5.88 -15.83
C GLY A 27 -5.03 -5.96 -15.29
N SER A 28 -5.21 -6.80 -14.28
CA SER A 28 -6.51 -7.11 -13.65
C SER A 28 -6.59 -6.50 -12.26
N ALA A 29 -7.78 -6.10 -11.83
CA ALA A 29 -8.03 -5.65 -10.47
C ALA A 29 -9.14 -6.45 -9.79
N LEU A 30 -9.07 -6.54 -8.46
CA LEU A 30 -10.13 -7.04 -7.60
C LEU A 30 -10.68 -5.91 -6.76
N ARG A 31 -12.00 -5.89 -6.66
CA ARG A 31 -12.76 -4.89 -5.91
C ARG A 31 -13.58 -5.57 -4.82
N ALA A 32 -13.58 -4.97 -3.62
CA ALA A 32 -14.50 -5.29 -2.54
C ALA A 32 -15.56 -4.20 -2.44
N GLY A 33 -16.80 -4.54 -2.79
CA GLY A 33 -17.88 -3.57 -2.84
C GLY A 33 -17.59 -2.43 -3.83
N ARG A 34 -17.30 -1.23 -3.32
CA ARG A 34 -16.99 -0.03 -4.12
C ARG A 34 -15.51 0.33 -4.17
N SER A 35 -14.66 -0.38 -3.42
CA SER A 35 -13.24 -0.07 -3.29
C SER A 35 -12.38 -1.10 -4.02
N GLU A 36 -11.37 -0.62 -4.75
CA GLU A 36 -10.35 -1.48 -5.35
C GLU A 36 -9.36 -1.91 -4.26
N ILE A 37 -9.09 -3.21 -4.17
CA ILE A 37 -8.24 -3.78 -3.12
C ILE A 37 -7.01 -4.50 -3.67
N VAL A 38 -7.07 -5.11 -4.86
CA VAL A 38 -5.91 -5.82 -5.41
C VAL A 38 -5.71 -5.41 -6.86
N HIS A 39 -4.50 -5.02 -7.23
CA HIS A 39 -4.10 -4.73 -8.60
C HIS A 39 -2.97 -5.68 -9.01
N PHE A 40 -3.18 -6.43 -10.09
CA PHE A 40 -2.15 -7.28 -10.67
C PHE A 40 -1.41 -6.49 -11.75
N HIS A 41 -0.20 -6.03 -11.43
CA HIS A 41 0.63 -5.24 -12.34
C HIS A 41 1.42 -6.12 -13.31
N SER A 42 1.79 -7.32 -12.90
CA SER A 42 2.55 -8.29 -13.71
C SER A 42 2.25 -9.72 -13.29
N ALA A 43 2.92 -10.70 -13.91
CA ALA A 43 2.76 -12.12 -13.58
C ALA A 43 3.19 -12.49 -12.14
N HIS A 44 3.99 -11.62 -11.50
CA HIS A 44 4.57 -11.81 -10.18
C HIS A 44 4.32 -10.62 -9.23
N ASP A 45 4.16 -9.40 -9.74
CA ASP A 45 3.93 -8.22 -8.90
C ASP A 45 2.44 -7.88 -8.74
N VAL A 46 2.01 -7.79 -7.49
CA VAL A 46 0.62 -7.53 -7.11
C VAL A 46 0.58 -6.44 -6.05
N ASP A 47 -0.15 -5.36 -6.30
CA ASP A 47 -0.38 -4.33 -5.29
C ASP A 47 -1.69 -4.60 -4.54
N LEU A 48 -1.63 -4.55 -3.22
CA LEU A 48 -2.75 -4.67 -2.33
C LEU A 48 -3.00 -3.33 -1.62
N HIS A 49 -4.22 -2.81 -1.71
CA HIS A 49 -4.66 -1.68 -0.90
C HIS A 49 -5.02 -2.15 0.51
N LEU A 50 -4.34 -1.59 1.50
CA LEU A 50 -4.62 -1.80 2.91
C LEU A 50 -4.98 -0.45 3.53
N THR A 51 -5.97 -0.43 4.41
CA THR A 51 -6.31 0.78 5.17
C THR A 51 -5.17 1.18 6.10
N ASP A 52 -5.03 2.47 6.46
CA ASP A 52 -3.95 2.92 7.35
C ASP A 52 -3.86 2.11 8.64
N ARG A 53 -5.00 1.67 9.17
CA ARG A 53 -5.06 0.86 10.39
C ARG A 53 -4.46 -0.53 10.19
N ALA A 54 -4.71 -1.15 9.04
CA ALA A 54 -4.11 -2.43 8.70
C ALA A 54 -2.60 -2.28 8.43
N LEU A 55 -2.21 -1.21 7.72
CA LEU A 55 -0.80 -0.89 7.53
C LEU A 55 -0.08 -0.64 8.84
N ASP A 56 -0.62 0.19 9.74
CA ASP A 56 -0.01 0.47 11.03
C ASP A 56 0.15 -0.83 11.86
N ARG A 57 -0.92 -1.64 11.93
CA ARG A 57 -0.94 -2.88 12.69
C ARG A 57 0.03 -3.94 12.17
N PHE A 58 0.18 -4.05 10.86
CA PHE A 58 0.97 -5.11 10.22
C PHE A 58 2.26 -4.60 9.61
N SER A 59 2.57 -3.31 9.71
CA SER A 59 3.76 -2.69 9.11
C SER A 59 5.05 -3.40 9.52
N ALA A 60 5.12 -3.86 10.78
CA ALA A 60 6.23 -4.63 11.29
C ALA A 60 6.34 -5.99 10.58
N ASP A 61 5.31 -6.83 10.65
CA ASP A 61 5.27 -8.16 9.99
C ASP A 61 5.47 -8.07 8.47
N LEU A 62 4.91 -7.03 7.83
CA LEU A 62 5.05 -6.78 6.39
C LEU A 62 6.47 -6.35 6.03
N SER A 63 7.15 -5.56 6.89
CA SER A 63 8.54 -5.14 6.66
C SER A 63 9.53 -6.28 6.86
N GLU A 64 9.20 -7.30 7.65
CA GLU A 64 10.02 -8.49 7.83
C GLU A 64 10.00 -9.41 6.60
N SER A 65 8.97 -9.28 5.74
CA SER A 65 8.82 -10.10 4.55
C SER A 65 9.54 -9.49 3.34
N THR A 66 10.56 -10.17 2.83
CA THR A 66 11.31 -9.72 1.63
C THR A 66 10.48 -9.76 0.35
N ALA A 67 9.39 -10.54 0.35
CA ALA A 67 8.40 -10.58 -0.73
C ALA A 67 7.51 -9.33 -0.76
N ILE A 68 7.60 -8.44 0.23
CA ILE A 68 6.69 -7.30 0.38
C ILE A 68 7.48 -5.99 0.28
N ARG A 69 6.98 -5.07 -0.53
CA ARG A 69 7.51 -3.71 -0.69
C ARG A 69 6.45 -2.70 -0.29
N LEU A 70 6.69 -2.06 0.85
CA LEU A 70 5.89 -0.94 1.34
C LEU A 70 6.45 0.37 0.76
N VAL A 71 5.58 1.22 0.24
CA VAL A 71 5.94 2.57 -0.21
C VAL A 71 5.47 3.58 0.85
N PRO A 72 6.37 4.32 1.51
CA PRO A 72 5.98 5.28 2.54
C PRO A 72 5.12 6.39 1.94
N GLY A 73 3.96 6.65 2.58
CA GLY A 73 2.98 7.63 2.13
C GLY A 73 1.90 7.09 1.19
N SER A 74 1.96 5.81 0.81
CA SER A 74 0.96 5.14 0.00
C SER A 74 0.21 4.06 0.77
N ARG A 75 -1.09 3.93 0.51
CA ARG A 75 -1.96 2.88 1.08
C ARG A 75 -1.87 1.54 0.35
N TRP A 76 -0.98 1.45 -0.62
CA TRP A 76 -0.81 0.30 -1.50
C TRP A 76 0.52 -0.40 -1.17
N VAL A 77 0.45 -1.72 -1.04
CA VAL A 77 1.56 -2.60 -0.69
C VAL A 77 1.84 -3.52 -1.87
N THR A 78 3.05 -3.49 -2.42
CA THR A 78 3.43 -4.39 -3.51
C THR A 78 3.91 -5.72 -2.93
N VAL A 79 3.32 -6.82 -3.37
CA VAL A 79 3.68 -8.20 -3.03
C VAL A 79 4.28 -8.85 -4.28
N HIS A 80 5.49 -9.34 -4.15
CA HIS A 80 6.20 -10.10 -5.17
C HIS A 80 5.94 -11.59 -4.94
N LEU A 81 5.27 -12.22 -5.89
CA LEU A 81 4.98 -13.64 -5.89
C LEU A 81 6.14 -14.38 -6.55
N ASP A 82 7.05 -14.94 -5.75
CA ASP A 82 8.16 -15.76 -6.24
C ASP A 82 7.82 -17.26 -6.11
N CYS A 83 7.09 -17.63 -5.05
CA CYS A 83 6.74 -19.01 -4.70
C CYS A 83 5.23 -19.19 -4.40
N ASP A 84 4.78 -20.44 -4.34
CA ASP A 84 3.40 -20.77 -3.92
C ASP A 84 3.07 -20.25 -2.50
N THR A 85 4.04 -20.21 -1.58
CA THR A 85 3.86 -19.64 -0.24
C THR A 85 3.47 -18.16 -0.29
N ASP A 86 4.01 -17.40 -1.25
CA ASP A 86 3.65 -15.99 -1.42
C ASP A 86 2.22 -15.84 -1.94
N VAL A 87 1.72 -16.82 -2.70
CA VAL A 87 0.31 -16.86 -3.11
C VAL A 87 -0.61 -17.06 -1.90
N ASP A 88 -0.27 -17.97 -0.99
CA ASP A 88 -1.04 -18.18 0.25
C ASP A 88 -0.94 -16.97 1.21
N LEU A 89 0.22 -16.30 1.24
CA LEU A 89 0.39 -15.01 1.92
C LEU A 89 -0.54 -13.94 1.33
N LEU A 90 -0.59 -13.79 0.01
CA LEU A 90 -1.48 -12.87 -0.68
C LEU A 90 -2.95 -13.17 -0.33
N MET A 91 -3.38 -14.43 -0.32
CA MET A 91 -4.74 -14.82 0.08
C MET A 91 -5.07 -14.33 1.51
N SER A 92 -4.11 -14.50 2.42
CA SER A 92 -4.26 -14.11 3.82
C SER A 92 -4.37 -12.59 3.96
N LEU A 93 -3.55 -11.85 3.21
CA LEU A 93 -3.58 -10.40 3.18
C LEU A 93 -4.90 -9.87 2.59
N VAL A 94 -5.43 -10.48 1.53
CA VAL A 94 -6.73 -10.11 0.96
C VAL A 94 -7.87 -10.35 1.95
N SER A 95 -7.83 -11.45 2.72
CA SER A 95 -8.80 -11.68 3.81
C SER A 95 -8.75 -10.57 4.86
N MET A 96 -7.55 -10.13 5.24
CA MET A 96 -7.38 -9.03 6.19
C MET A 96 -7.84 -7.69 5.62
N ALA A 97 -7.54 -7.42 4.35
CA ALA A 97 -8.02 -6.24 3.65
C ALA A 97 -9.56 -6.22 3.63
N LEU A 98 -10.20 -7.34 3.31
CA LEU A 98 -11.66 -7.49 3.34
C LEU A 98 -12.24 -7.20 4.73
N LYS A 99 -11.67 -7.80 5.79
CA LYS A 99 -12.12 -7.51 7.17
C LYS A 99 -11.94 -6.05 7.55
N ALA A 100 -10.86 -5.41 7.09
CA ALA A 100 -10.61 -4.00 7.34
C ALA A 100 -11.63 -3.11 6.60
N HIS A 101 -11.98 -3.45 5.36
CA HIS A 101 -12.95 -2.73 4.53
C HIS A 101 -14.41 -2.98 4.94
N GLN A 102 -14.72 -4.07 5.65
CA GLN A 102 -16.04 -4.31 6.24
C GLN A 102 -16.35 -3.35 7.41
N THR A 103 -15.33 -2.70 7.97
CA THR A 103 -15.53 -1.60 8.93
C THR A 103 -15.70 -0.31 8.12
N PRO A 104 -16.86 0.37 8.15
CA PRO A 104 -17.08 1.55 7.33
C PRO A 104 -16.18 2.68 7.81
N GLN A 105 -15.12 2.96 7.06
CA GLN A 105 -14.37 4.20 7.17
C GLN A 105 -14.43 4.90 5.82
N ALA A 106 -14.62 6.21 5.83
CA ALA A 106 -14.67 7.04 4.63
C ALA A 106 -13.27 7.10 4.00
N ASP A 107 -12.90 6.07 3.23
CA ASP A 107 -11.68 6.06 2.42
C ASP A 107 -11.92 6.91 1.17
N THR A 108 -11.30 8.08 1.13
CA THR A 108 -11.19 8.89 -0.08
C THR A 108 -10.30 8.15 -1.07
N ALA A 109 -10.79 7.95 -2.30
CA ALA A 109 -10.10 7.25 -3.37
C ALA A 109 -8.76 7.91 -3.71
N ASP A 110 -7.67 7.42 -3.13
CA ASP A 110 -6.30 7.82 -3.45
C ASP A 110 -5.70 6.78 -4.43
N GLY A 111 -5.07 7.29 -5.49
CA GLY A 111 -4.65 6.50 -6.66
C GLY A 111 -3.62 5.39 -6.35
N CYS A 112 -3.59 4.36 -7.21
CA CYS A 112 -2.65 3.23 -7.11
C CYS A 112 -1.17 3.63 -7.26
N ASN A 113 -0.26 2.87 -6.65
CA ASN A 113 1.19 3.11 -6.69
C ASN A 113 1.84 3.11 -8.07
N PHE A 114 1.18 2.56 -9.10
CA PHE A 114 1.74 2.45 -10.46
C PHE A 114 2.21 3.78 -11.06
N HIS A 115 1.57 4.90 -10.70
CA HIS A 115 1.95 6.24 -11.18
C HIS A 115 2.73 7.05 -10.14
N ARG A 116 2.99 6.51 -8.95
CA ARG A 116 3.56 7.24 -7.83
C ARG A 116 5.03 6.88 -7.63
N VAL A 117 5.88 7.30 -8.57
CA VAL A 117 7.31 7.44 -8.29
C VAL A 117 7.46 8.58 -7.27
N THR A 118 7.55 8.23 -6.00
CA THR A 118 7.92 9.17 -4.94
C THR A 118 9.41 9.01 -4.68
N VAL A 119 10.18 9.91 -5.30
CA VAL A 119 11.56 10.20 -4.92
C VAL A 119 11.55 10.54 -3.43
N ILE A 120 12.37 9.85 -2.64
CA ILE A 120 12.53 10.13 -1.21
C ILE A 120 12.99 11.58 -1.06
N PRO A 121 12.21 12.53 -0.51
CA PRO A 121 12.80 13.78 -0.04
C PRO A 121 13.44 13.44 1.29
N SER A 122 14.77 13.31 1.29
CA SER A 122 15.57 13.34 2.51
C SER A 122 15.10 14.52 3.37
N ALA A 123 14.80 14.24 4.64
CA ALA A 123 14.10 15.12 5.58
C ALA A 123 14.48 16.61 5.47
N PRO A 124 13.52 17.55 5.61
CA PRO A 124 13.87 18.95 5.77
C PRO A 124 14.59 19.13 7.11
N ALA A 125 15.86 19.52 7.04
CA ALA A 125 16.61 20.00 8.17
C ALA A 125 15.81 21.12 8.86
N ARG A 126 15.55 20.94 10.15
CA ARG A 126 14.89 21.93 11.00
C ARG A 126 15.66 23.25 10.91
N PRO A 127 15.03 24.39 10.57
CA PRO A 127 15.72 25.66 10.66
C PRO A 127 15.87 25.99 12.16
N GLY A 128 17.12 25.92 12.64
CA GLY A 128 17.49 26.43 13.96
C GLY A 128 17.25 27.92 13.99
N GLY A 129 16.15 28.33 14.62
CA GLY A 129 15.88 29.72 14.96
C GLY A 129 16.69 30.11 16.19
N ASP A 130 17.96 30.47 16.01
CA ASP A 130 18.69 31.26 17.01
C ASP A 130 18.36 32.73 16.77
N ARG A 131 17.44 33.25 17.57
CA ARG A 131 17.03 34.65 17.58
C ARG A 131 17.81 35.38 18.68
N GLY A 132 19.12 35.49 18.52
CA GLY A 132 19.99 36.30 19.38
C GLY A 132 20.13 37.74 18.87
N SER A 133 19.18 38.61 19.21
CA SER A 133 19.34 40.07 19.03
C SER A 133 19.04 40.79 20.34
N SER A 134 20.07 41.36 20.97
CA SER A 134 20.01 42.66 21.66
C SER A 134 21.40 43.18 22.01
N PRO A 135 21.82 44.34 21.47
CA PRO A 135 22.92 45.11 22.01
C PRO A 135 22.40 46.03 23.13
N ARG A 136 23.08 46.06 24.28
CA ARG A 136 22.87 47.10 25.30
C ARG A 136 24.06 48.06 25.29
N THR A 137 23.80 49.25 24.79
CA THR A 137 24.50 50.50 25.04
C THR A 137 24.58 50.79 26.54
N GLY A 138 25.72 51.29 27.00
CA GLY A 138 25.91 51.76 28.37
C GLY A 138 27.28 52.39 28.55
N GLY A 139 27.41 53.66 28.16
CA GLY A 139 28.54 54.50 28.56
C GLY A 139 28.23 55.22 29.87
N ARG A 140 29.22 55.26 30.75
CA ARG A 140 29.73 56.44 31.47
C ARG A 140 30.97 56.06 32.27
#